data_AF-A0A498N1C4-F1
#
_entry.id   AF-A0A498N1C4-F1
#
_cell.length_a   1.000
_cell.length_b   1.000
_cell.length_c   1.000
_cell.angle_alpha   90.00
_cell.angle_beta   90.00
_cell.angle_gamma   90.00
#
_symmetry.space_group_name_H-M   'P 1'
#
loop_
_entity.id
_entity.type
_entity.pdbx_description
1 polymer ?
#
loop_
_entity_poly.entity_id
_entity_poly.type
_entity_poly.pdbx_seq_one_letter_code
_entity_poly.pdbx_strand_id
1 'polypeptide(L)'
;MEYLCSTCDMEAHKRNVFHDREAVFHGFLEPIPPTTAVVVNENGQPQFCEQICQLPVPAPRSICECTHDFTITPGKHISVVTINGRYDVCLPRKSCSSCSAEWTPEVKDLLTYRYWPASTSCQTLYKFDVFTSFEHMKVTAPAMSRQAFLKMLEHRSVQAGRVNLPKYH
;
A
#
# COMPACT_ATOMS: atom_id res chain seq x y z
N MET A 1 20.02 2.13 4.92
CA MET A 1 18.72 2.69 5.30
C MET A 1 19.03 4.04 5.90
N GLU A 2 18.57 5.13 5.29
CA GLU A 2 18.78 6.47 5.82
C GLU A 2 17.62 6.80 6.75
N TYR A 3 17.93 7.25 7.98
CA TYR A 3 16.90 7.70 8.90
C TYR A 3 16.32 9.02 8.39
N LEU A 4 15.00 9.05 8.18
CA LEU A 4 14.27 10.23 7.74
C LEU A 4 13.54 10.85 8.94
N CYS A 5 13.58 12.18 9.06
CA CYS A 5 12.63 12.86 9.94
C CYS A 5 11.19 12.66 9.44
N SER A 6 10.19 12.91 10.28
CA SER A 6 8.78 12.70 9.92
C SER A 6 8.37 13.40 8.62
N THR A 7 8.88 14.61 8.36
CA THR A 7 8.61 15.34 7.11
C THR A 7 9.22 14.66 5.89
N CYS A 8 10.50 14.26 5.96
CA CYS A 8 11.18 13.60 4.85
C CYS A 8 10.60 12.22 4.57
N ASP A 9 10.24 11.48 5.63
CA ASP A 9 9.55 10.19 5.56
C ASP A 9 8.21 10.34 4.83
N MET A 10 7.41 11.34 5.17
CA MET A 10 6.14 11.59 4.50
C MET A 10 6.31 11.95 3.02
N GLU A 11 7.33 12.71 2.65
CA GLU A 11 7.62 13.01 1.25
C GLU A 11 8.09 11.77 0.47
N ALA A 12 8.89 10.89 1.09
CA ALA A 12 9.24 9.60 0.52
C ALA A 12 8.00 8.70 0.38
N HIS A 13 7.10 8.71 1.37
CA HIS A 13 5.87 7.92 1.37
C HIS A 13 4.90 8.29 0.26
N LYS A 14 4.74 9.59 -0.02
CA LYS A 14 3.95 10.07 -1.15
C LYS A 14 4.48 9.57 -2.50
N ARG A 15 5.80 9.39 -2.64
CA ARG A 15 6.44 8.92 -3.87
C ARG A 15 6.40 7.40 -4.00
N ASN A 16 6.48 6.69 -2.89
CA ASN A 16 6.44 5.24 -2.86
C ASN A 16 5.71 4.74 -1.61
N VAL A 17 4.44 4.37 -1.75
CA VAL A 17 3.64 3.85 -0.62
C VAL A 17 4.12 2.49 -0.11
N PHE A 18 4.93 1.76 -0.89
CA PHE A 18 5.38 0.39 -0.58
C PHE A 18 6.81 0.32 -0.03
N HIS A 19 7.33 1.41 0.53
CA HIS A 19 8.62 1.36 1.24
C HIS A 19 8.42 1.05 2.72
N ASP A 20 9.44 0.46 3.34
CA ASP A 20 9.46 0.22 4.78
C ASP A 20 9.79 1.52 5.51
N ARG A 21 9.07 1.76 6.61
CA ARG A 21 9.13 3.00 7.38
C ARG A 21 9.44 2.68 8.82
N GLU A 22 10.25 3.55 9.41
CA GLU A 22 10.64 3.48 10.81
C GLU A 22 10.55 4.88 11.42
N ALA A 23 10.21 4.94 12.69
CA ALA A 23 10.19 6.17 13.46
C ALA A 23 10.87 5.98 14.81
N VAL A 24 11.45 7.05 15.34
CA VAL A 24 11.99 7.01 16.70
C VAL A 24 10.86 7.28 17.68
N PHE A 25 10.59 6.31 18.53
CA PHE A 25 9.63 6.41 19.62
C PHE A 25 10.31 5.98 20.91
N HIS A 26 10.21 6.82 21.96
CA HIS A 26 10.91 6.62 23.24
C HIS A 26 12.41 6.28 23.13
N GLY A 27 13.10 6.78 22.11
CA GLY A 27 14.53 6.54 21.88
C GLY A 27 14.87 5.25 21.11
N PHE A 28 13.87 4.48 20.70
CA PHE A 28 14.04 3.27 19.89
C PHE A 28 13.48 3.49 18.48
N LEU A 29 14.11 2.86 17.48
CA LEU A 29 13.55 2.77 16.14
C LEU A 29 12.46 1.70 16.13
N GLU A 30 11.25 2.11 15.78
CA GLU A 30 10.09 1.24 15.66
C GLU A 30 9.57 1.25 14.21
N PRO A 31 9.26 0.09 13.64
CA PRO A 31 8.65 0.02 12.32
C PRO A 31 7.21 0.54 12.37
N ILE A 32 6.81 1.31 11.35
CA ILE A 32 5.45 1.86 11.25
C ILE A 32 4.77 1.42 9.95
N PRO A 33 3.47 1.07 9.98
CA PRO A 33 2.74 0.71 8.77
C PRO A 33 2.49 1.96 7.89
N PRO A 34 2.16 1.77 6.59
CA PRO A 34 1.85 2.88 5.68
C PRO A 34 0.68 3.75 6.15
N THR A 35 -0.22 3.18 6.94
CA THR A 35 -1.40 3.86 7.50
C THR A 35 -1.11 4.67 8.76
N THR A 36 0.15 4.78 9.19
CA THR A 36 0.55 5.55 10.38
C THR A 36 1.47 6.70 10.00
N ALA A 37 1.12 7.93 10.40
CA ALA A 37 1.99 9.10 10.36
C ALA A 37 2.52 9.40 11.76
N VAL A 38 3.69 10.03 11.82
CA VAL A 38 4.28 10.50 13.09
C VAL A 38 4.19 12.01 13.12
N VAL A 39 3.44 12.53 14.09
CA VAL A 39 3.31 13.96 14.35
C VAL A 39 3.96 14.31 15.68
N VAL A 40 4.36 15.56 15.84
CA VAL A 40 4.85 16.07 17.13
C VAL A 40 3.68 16.75 17.83
N ASN A 41 3.38 16.32 19.06
CA ASN A 41 2.32 16.91 19.86
C ASN A 41 2.76 18.26 20.47
N GLU A 42 1.85 18.94 21.16
CA GLU A 42 2.09 20.25 21.80
C GLU A 42 3.26 20.22 22.81
N ASN A 43 3.56 19.06 23.38
CA ASN A 43 4.64 18.85 24.34
C ASN A 43 5.98 18.49 23.69
N GLY A 44 6.07 18.52 22.35
CA GLY A 44 7.28 18.16 21.62
C GLY A 44 7.56 16.65 21.53
N GLN A 45 6.60 15.81 21.92
CA GLN A 45 6.73 14.35 21.87
C GLN A 45 6.13 13.78 20.58
N PRO A 46 6.73 12.73 19.99
CA PRO A 46 6.15 12.05 18.86
C PRO A 46 4.83 11.37 19.26
N GLN A 47 3.88 11.34 18.33
CA GLN A 47 2.59 10.67 18.47
C GLN A 47 2.24 10.00 17.14
N PHE A 48 1.67 8.80 17.21
CA PHE A 48 1.11 8.12 16.05
C PHE A 48 -0.28 8.65 15.72
N CYS A 49 -0.47 8.97 14.45
CA CYS A 49 -1.77 9.32 13.90
C CYS A 49 -2.09 8.42 12.72
N GLU A 50 -3.35 8.07 12.56
CA GLU A 50 -3.80 7.39 11.36
C GLU A 50 -3.63 8.32 10.15
N GLN A 51 -3.21 7.74 9.04
CA GLN A 51 -3.17 8.41 7.74
C GLN A 51 -3.77 7.50 6.68
N ILE A 52 -4.29 8.14 5.64
CA ILE A 52 -4.86 7.42 4.51
C ILE A 52 -3.78 7.21 3.46
N CYS A 53 -3.57 5.95 3.10
CA CYS A 53 -2.64 5.55 2.06
C CYS A 53 -3.42 5.06 0.83
N GLN A 54 -3.34 5.78 -0.28
CA GLN A 54 -3.99 5.40 -1.54
C GLN A 54 -3.06 4.58 -2.43
N LEU A 55 -3.63 3.59 -3.13
CA LEU A 55 -2.93 2.83 -4.14
C LEU A 55 -2.49 3.78 -5.28
N PRO A 56 -1.21 3.77 -5.71
CA PRO A 56 -0.70 4.67 -6.73
C PRO A 56 -1.14 4.20 -8.12
N VAL A 57 -2.42 4.42 -8.43
CA VAL A 57 -3.01 4.21 -9.75
C VAL A 57 -3.43 5.57 -10.31
N PRO A 58 -2.86 6.00 -11.45
CA PRO A 58 -3.23 7.25 -12.09
C PRO A 58 -4.73 7.32 -12.38
N ALA A 59 -5.37 8.39 -11.88
CA ALA A 59 -6.75 8.68 -12.20
C ALA A 59 -6.89 9.21 -13.64
N PRO A 60 -7.98 8.89 -14.35
CA PRO A 60 -8.26 9.45 -15.66
C PRO A 60 -8.38 10.96 -15.57
N ARG A 61 -7.98 11.68 -16.63
CA ARG A 61 -8.03 13.16 -16.66
C ARG A 61 -9.44 13.68 -16.42
N SER A 62 -10.43 13.06 -17.06
CA SER A 62 -11.84 13.36 -16.85
C SER A 62 -12.66 12.09 -16.66
N ILE A 63 -13.77 12.22 -15.94
CA ILE A 63 -14.77 11.16 -15.71
C ILE A 63 -16.17 11.59 -16.18
N CYS A 64 -16.33 12.84 -16.61
CA CYS A 64 -17.55 13.42 -17.16
C CYS A 64 -17.20 14.66 -18.01
N GLU A 65 -18.20 15.37 -18.52
CA GLU A 65 -18.02 16.58 -19.33
C GLU A 65 -18.07 17.89 -18.53
N CYS A 66 -18.18 17.81 -17.20
CA CYS A 66 -18.21 19.00 -16.35
C CYS A 66 -16.86 19.72 -16.33
N THR A 67 -16.91 21.05 -16.23
CA THR A 67 -15.72 21.93 -16.17
C THR A 67 -15.20 22.16 -14.74
N HIS A 68 -15.87 21.59 -13.74
CA HIS A 68 -15.50 21.77 -12.33
C HIS A 68 -14.31 20.87 -11.96
N ASP A 69 -13.57 21.30 -10.94
CA ASP A 69 -12.47 20.52 -10.40
C ASP A 69 -12.98 19.20 -9.81
N PHE A 70 -12.20 18.15 -10.06
CA PHE A 70 -12.45 16.84 -9.50
C PHE A 70 -11.71 16.68 -8.17
N THR A 71 -12.31 15.97 -7.23
CA THR A 71 -11.64 15.61 -5.98
C THR A 71 -11.22 14.15 -6.01
N ILE A 72 -10.01 13.87 -5.49
CA ILE A 72 -9.54 12.51 -5.26
C ILE A 72 -9.66 12.24 -3.77
N THR A 73 -10.42 11.20 -3.43
CA THR A 73 -10.74 10.82 -2.07
C THR A 73 -10.44 9.32 -1.86
N PRO A 74 -10.33 8.89 -0.60
CA PRO A 74 -10.19 7.47 -0.27
C PRO A 74 -11.43 6.68 -0.73
N GLY A 75 -11.21 5.59 -1.45
CA GLY A 75 -12.24 4.64 -1.83
C GLY A 75 -12.17 3.36 -0.99
N LYS A 76 -12.39 2.22 -1.64
CA LYS A 76 -12.42 0.90 -1.00
C LYS A 76 -11.08 0.56 -0.34
N HIS A 77 -11.11 0.14 0.93
CA HIS A 77 -9.95 -0.45 1.62
C HIS A 77 -9.63 -1.85 1.10
N ILE A 78 -8.35 -2.06 0.78
CA ILE A 78 -7.82 -3.28 0.17
C ILE A 78 -6.47 -3.63 0.80
N SER A 79 -6.00 -4.85 0.51
CA SER A 79 -4.64 -5.27 0.83
C SER A 79 -3.84 -5.52 -0.43
N VAL A 80 -2.60 -5.05 -0.47
CA VAL A 80 -1.66 -5.27 -1.57
C VAL A 80 -0.48 -6.08 -1.05
N VAL A 81 -0.27 -7.26 -1.63
CA VAL A 81 0.90 -8.10 -1.34
C VAL A 81 1.97 -7.79 -2.39
N THR A 82 3.14 -7.38 -1.92
CA THR A 82 4.35 -7.17 -2.73
C THR A 82 5.43 -8.15 -2.29
N ILE A 83 6.61 -8.10 -2.92
CA ILE A 83 7.76 -8.87 -2.43
C ILE A 83 8.20 -8.47 -1.00
N ASN A 84 7.85 -7.25 -0.56
CA ASN A 84 8.15 -6.75 0.79
C ASN A 84 7.02 -7.06 1.80
N GLY A 85 6.05 -7.89 1.43
CA GLY A 85 4.93 -8.26 2.30
C GLY A 85 3.63 -7.50 1.98
N ARG A 86 2.68 -7.55 2.90
CA ARG A 86 1.33 -6.97 2.79
C ARG A 86 1.34 -5.49 3.19
N TYR A 87 0.59 -4.68 2.44
CA TYR A 87 0.30 -3.28 2.71
C TYR A 87 -1.21 -3.09 2.70
N ASP A 88 -1.75 -2.46 3.74
CA ASP A 88 -3.15 -2.04 3.76
C ASP A 88 -3.24 -0.61 3.23
N VAL A 89 -4.06 -0.43 2.19
CA VAL A 89 -4.24 0.82 1.44
C VAL A 89 -5.70 0.95 1.00
N CYS A 90 -6.06 2.06 0.36
CA CYS A 90 -7.36 2.20 -0.30
C CYS A 90 -7.21 2.47 -1.80
N LEU A 91 -8.20 2.04 -2.58
CA LEU A 91 -8.31 2.46 -3.97
C LEU A 91 -8.61 3.96 -4.03
N PRO A 92 -8.02 4.73 -4.97
CA PRO A 92 -8.41 6.10 -5.18
C PRO A 92 -9.83 6.17 -5.74
N ARG A 93 -10.64 7.10 -5.23
CA ARG A 93 -11.95 7.45 -5.77
C ARG A 93 -11.91 8.88 -6.28
N LYS A 94 -12.22 9.07 -7.55
CA LYS A 94 -12.36 10.40 -8.14
C LYS A 94 -13.85 10.73 -8.26
N SER A 95 -14.27 11.90 -7.81
CA SER A 95 -15.68 12.32 -7.90
C SER A 95 -15.83 13.72 -8.48
N CYS A 96 -16.93 13.94 -9.19
CA CYS A 96 -17.37 15.24 -9.69
C CYS A 96 -18.42 15.81 -8.74
N SER A 97 -18.18 17.03 -8.23
CA SER A 97 -19.12 17.70 -7.32
C SER A 97 -20.41 18.18 -8.00
N SER A 98 -20.42 18.33 -9.32
CA SER A 98 -21.56 18.89 -10.06
C SER A 98 -22.58 17.84 -10.52
N CYS A 99 -22.11 16.66 -10.96
CA CYS A 99 -22.96 15.64 -11.57
C CYS A 99 -22.89 14.28 -10.86
N SER A 100 -22.16 14.19 -9.75
CA SER A 100 -21.98 12.96 -8.97
C SER A 100 -21.35 11.80 -9.76
N ALA A 101 -20.72 12.07 -10.91
CA ALA A 101 -19.94 11.07 -11.62
C ALA A 101 -18.75 10.63 -10.76
N GLU A 102 -18.47 9.33 -10.77
CA GLU A 102 -17.40 8.75 -9.96
C GLU A 102 -16.56 7.77 -10.77
N TRP A 103 -15.31 7.63 -10.35
CA TRP A 103 -14.39 6.64 -10.86
C TRP A 103 -13.57 6.04 -9.72
N THR A 104 -13.31 4.75 -9.83
CA THR A 104 -12.33 4.00 -9.05
C THR A 104 -11.64 3.03 -10.01
N PRO A 105 -10.37 2.63 -9.79
CA PRO A 105 -9.72 1.65 -10.64
C PRO A 105 -10.54 0.36 -10.76
N GLU A 106 -10.76 -0.08 -11.99
CA GLU A 106 -11.36 -1.38 -12.29
C GLU A 106 -10.28 -2.44 -12.53
N VAL A 107 -10.66 -3.71 -12.67
CA VAL A 107 -9.74 -4.83 -12.92
C VAL A 107 -8.79 -4.54 -14.09
N LYS A 108 -9.29 -3.94 -15.17
CA LYS A 108 -8.48 -3.57 -16.34
C LYS A 108 -7.40 -2.54 -15.99
N ASP A 109 -7.73 -1.53 -15.21
CA ASP A 109 -6.77 -0.52 -14.74
C ASP A 109 -5.71 -1.18 -13.86
N LEU A 110 -6.14 -1.99 -12.88
CA LEU A 110 -5.26 -2.69 -11.96
C LEU A 110 -4.24 -3.57 -12.70
N LEU A 111 -4.70 -4.35 -13.68
CA LEU A 111 -3.82 -5.18 -14.52
C LEU A 111 -2.84 -4.34 -15.33
N THR A 112 -3.29 -3.21 -15.89
CA THR A 112 -2.43 -2.26 -16.63
C THR A 112 -1.29 -1.75 -15.75
N TYR A 113 -1.57 -1.48 -14.48
CA TYR A 113 -0.57 -1.03 -13.49
C TYR A 113 0.10 -2.18 -12.72
N ARG A 114 0.05 -3.40 -13.25
CA ARG A 114 0.79 -4.58 -12.73
C ARG A 114 0.35 -5.01 -11.33
N TYR A 115 -0.94 -4.85 -11.03
CA TYR A 115 -1.62 -5.44 -9.88
C TYR A 115 -2.57 -6.54 -10.34
N TRP A 116 -2.47 -7.70 -9.72
CA TRP A 116 -3.29 -8.86 -10.02
C TRP A 116 -4.31 -9.11 -8.90
N PRO A 117 -5.62 -9.00 -9.16
CA PRO A 117 -6.63 -9.28 -8.15
C PRO A 117 -6.67 -10.76 -7.77
N ALA A 118 -6.75 -11.05 -6.47
CA ALA A 118 -6.95 -12.41 -5.96
C ALA A 118 -8.36 -12.94 -6.27
N SER A 119 -9.33 -12.05 -6.39
CA SER A 119 -10.73 -12.33 -6.69
C SER A 119 -11.39 -11.13 -7.36
N THR A 120 -12.62 -11.32 -7.87
CA THR A 120 -13.42 -10.25 -8.49
C THR A 120 -13.76 -9.12 -7.54
N SER A 121 -13.79 -9.37 -6.23
CA SER A 121 -14.02 -8.32 -5.24
C SER A 121 -12.83 -7.36 -5.12
N CYS A 122 -11.65 -7.70 -5.64
CA CYS A 122 -10.42 -6.91 -5.52
C CYS A 122 -10.05 -6.57 -4.07
N GLN A 123 -10.47 -7.40 -3.10
CA GLN A 123 -10.13 -7.19 -1.69
C GLN A 123 -8.63 -7.36 -1.42
N THR A 124 -7.99 -8.25 -2.19
CA THR A 124 -6.55 -8.51 -2.13
C THR A 124 -5.99 -8.42 -3.53
N LEU A 125 -4.91 -7.64 -3.68
CA LEU A 125 -4.13 -7.50 -4.91
C LEU A 125 -2.73 -8.05 -4.68
N TYR A 126 -2.15 -8.66 -5.70
CA TYR A 126 -0.74 -9.01 -5.75
C TYR A 126 -0.03 -8.08 -6.72
N LYS A 127 1.02 -7.42 -6.27
CA LYS A 127 1.93 -6.74 -7.20
C LYS A 127 2.69 -7.79 -7.99
N PHE A 128 2.95 -7.49 -9.27
CA PHE A 128 3.52 -8.49 -10.18
C PHE A 128 4.92 -9.00 -9.76
N ASP A 129 5.64 -8.21 -8.96
CA ASP A 129 6.94 -8.58 -8.38
C ASP A 129 6.89 -9.88 -7.56
N VAL A 130 5.75 -10.18 -6.91
CA VAL A 130 5.52 -11.42 -6.16
C VAL A 130 5.65 -12.64 -7.07
N PHE A 131 5.02 -12.61 -8.25
CA PHE A 131 5.06 -13.73 -9.20
C PHE A 131 6.47 -13.91 -9.76
N THR A 132 7.09 -12.83 -10.22
CA THR A 132 8.47 -12.90 -10.75
C THR A 132 9.46 -13.40 -9.71
N SER A 133 9.31 -12.98 -8.45
CA SER A 133 10.18 -13.43 -7.35
C SER A 133 9.95 -14.91 -7.01
N PHE A 134 8.70 -15.37 -7.06
CA PHE A 134 8.37 -16.77 -6.86
C PHE A 134 8.93 -17.65 -7.99
N GLU A 135 8.81 -17.20 -9.25
CA GLU A 135 9.41 -17.87 -10.41
C GLU A 135 10.93 -17.95 -10.28
N HIS A 136 11.60 -16.84 -9.97
CA HIS A 136 13.04 -16.83 -9.72
C HIS A 136 13.44 -17.80 -8.61
N MET A 137 12.72 -17.79 -7.48
CA MET A 137 12.94 -18.74 -6.39
C MET A 137 12.79 -20.19 -6.88
N LYS A 138 11.83 -20.49 -7.77
CA LYS A 138 11.65 -21.83 -8.32
C LYS A 138 12.77 -22.26 -9.26
N VAL A 139 13.41 -21.32 -9.95
CA VAL A 139 14.61 -21.60 -10.76
C VAL A 139 15.82 -21.83 -9.88
N THR A 140 16.06 -20.98 -8.88
CA THR A 140 17.30 -21.02 -8.06
C THR A 140 17.24 -22.03 -6.92
N ALA A 141 16.05 -22.29 -6.37
CA ALA A 141 15.83 -23.19 -5.25
C ALA A 141 14.52 -24.00 -5.44
N PRO A 142 14.47 -24.95 -6.38
CA PRO A 142 13.23 -25.65 -6.76
C PRO A 142 12.50 -26.34 -5.59
N ALA A 143 13.28 -26.82 -4.61
CA ALA A 143 12.79 -27.49 -3.40
C ALA A 143 12.06 -26.54 -2.43
N MET A 144 12.23 -25.22 -2.54
CA MET A 144 11.49 -24.27 -1.71
C MET A 144 10.01 -24.30 -2.03
N SER A 145 9.19 -24.53 -1.01
CA SER A 145 7.75 -24.65 -1.17
C SER A 145 7.09 -23.28 -1.33
N ARG A 146 5.90 -23.27 -1.94
CA ARG A 146 5.02 -22.09 -1.95
C ARG A 146 4.73 -21.58 -0.54
N GLN A 147 4.54 -22.49 0.41
CA GLN A 147 4.26 -22.13 1.81
C GLN A 147 5.45 -21.41 2.45
N ALA A 148 6.68 -21.85 2.18
CA ALA A 148 7.88 -21.18 2.69
C ALA A 148 7.99 -19.75 2.13
N PHE A 149 7.71 -19.55 0.85
CA PHE A 149 7.67 -18.23 0.23
C PHE A 149 6.60 -17.32 0.85
N LEU A 150 5.39 -17.83 1.08
CA LEU A 150 4.31 -17.06 1.73
C LEU A 150 4.68 -16.69 3.17
N LYS A 151 5.28 -17.60 3.93
CA LYS A 151 5.79 -17.31 5.28
C LYS A 151 6.89 -16.25 5.28
N MET A 152 7.75 -16.22 4.26
CA MET A 152 8.74 -15.16 4.11
C MET A 152 8.06 -13.80 3.93
N LEU A 153 7.02 -13.70 3.08
CA LEU A 153 6.26 -12.45 2.91
C LEU A 153 5.53 -12.03 4.20
N GLU A 154 5.00 -13.00 4.94
CA GLU A 154 4.38 -12.77 6.26
C GLU A 154 5.39 -12.17 7.24
N HIS A 155 6.57 -12.80 7.34
CA HIS A 155 7.64 -12.34 8.22
C HIS A 155 8.10 -10.93 7.87
N ARG A 156 8.26 -10.60 6.58
CA ARG A 156 8.58 -9.25 6.11
C ARG A 156 7.51 -8.23 6.52
N SER A 157 6.24 -8.61 6.44
CA SER A 157 5.13 -7.75 6.87
C SER A 157 5.24 -7.44 8.37
N VAL A 158 5.41 -8.48 9.20
CA VAL A 158 5.52 -8.35 10.66
C VAL A 158 6.73 -7.50 11.06
N GLN A 159 7.89 -7.75 10.45
CA GLN A 159 9.11 -6.98 10.72
C GLN A 159 8.95 -5.49 10.40
N ALA A 160 8.12 -5.15 9.41
CA ALA A 160 7.84 -3.78 9.02
C ALA A 160 6.58 -3.21 9.70
N GLY A 161 6.11 -3.79 10.80
CA GLY A 161 4.98 -3.26 11.57
C GLY A 161 3.61 -3.45 10.89
N ARG A 162 3.51 -4.35 9.91
CA ARG A 162 2.30 -4.60 9.10
C ARG A 162 1.70 -5.97 9.45
N VAL A 163 0.52 -5.99 10.07
CA VAL A 163 -0.10 -7.22 10.61
C VAL A 163 -1.10 -7.89 9.65
N ASN A 164 -1.10 -9.24 9.67
CA ASN A 164 -2.05 -10.22 9.11
C ASN A 164 -2.12 -10.41 7.59
N LEU A 165 -1.52 -11.47 7.02
CA LEU A 165 -2.01 -12.03 5.74
C LEU A 165 -3.40 -12.67 5.97
N PRO A 166 -4.34 -12.62 5.01
CA PRO A 166 -5.56 -13.42 5.13
C PRO A 166 -5.17 -14.90 5.24
N LYS A 167 -5.52 -15.54 6.36
CA LYS A 167 -5.38 -16.98 6.54
C LYS A 167 -6.32 -17.67 5.56
N TYR A 168 -5.77 -18.39 4.60
CA TYR A 168 -6.54 -19.38 3.85
C TYR A 168 -6.83 -20.56 4.79
N HIS A 169 -8.10 -20.73 5.15
CA HIS A 169 -8.64 -21.99 5.68
C HIS A 169 -9.25 -22.78 4.52
#